data_AF-A0A7R9UPI8-F1
#
_entry.id   AF-A0A7R9UPI8-F1
#
_cell.length_a   1.000
_cell.length_b   1.000
_cell.length_c   1.000
_cell.angle_alpha   90.00
_cell.angle_beta   90.00
_cell.angle_gamma   90.00
#
_symmetry.space_group_name_H-M   'P 1'
#
loop_
_entity.id
_entity.type
_entity.pdbx_description
1 polymer ?
#
loop_
_entity_poly.entity_id
_entity_poly.type
_entity_poly.pdbx_seq_one_letter_code
_entity_poly.pdbx_strand_id
1 'polypeptide(L)'
;TPLGDGRVSISLMLQTPTVGFVIGPGGRKVNEMEAATGAQVVIVQRKDMLHGAPWQSLSLSGPPECCARAEQLLRAKLAELDRLKRGDWLRDTERARQNGRVRDADLPTAPPPCEMILETEWLQREGLGRTSVRAPVPSAAQQQQLLLQQPPPSP
;
A
#
# COMPACT_ATOMS: atom_id res chain seq x y z
N THR A 1 35.51 0.39 -9.96
CA THR A 1 35.01 -0.10 -8.64
C THR A 1 33.63 -0.69 -8.86
N PRO A 2 33.42 -2.00 -8.62
CA PRO A 2 32.12 -2.63 -8.83
C PRO A 2 31.23 -2.40 -7.59
N LEU A 3 30.50 -1.29 -7.56
CA LEU A 3 29.27 -1.19 -6.77
C LEU A 3 28.15 -1.14 -7.80
N GLY A 4 27.32 -2.19 -7.82
CA GLY A 4 26.18 -2.29 -8.72
C GLY A 4 25.38 -1.00 -8.70
N ASP A 5 24.93 -0.59 -9.88
CA ASP A 5 24.04 0.55 -10.12
C ASP A 5 23.05 0.64 -8.94
N GLY A 6 23.30 1.56 -7.99
CA GLY A 6 22.74 1.53 -6.62
C GLY A 6 21.27 1.91 -6.56
N ARG A 7 20.50 1.45 -7.54
CA ARG A 7 19.08 1.68 -7.72
C ARG A 7 18.30 0.64 -6.96
N VAL A 8 17.32 1.11 -6.22
CA VAL A 8 16.36 0.28 -5.48
C VAL A 8 15.01 0.37 -6.16
N SER A 9 14.26 -0.72 -6.11
CA SER A 9 12.87 -0.77 -6.53
C SER A 9 12.01 -1.11 -5.32
N ILE A 10 10.97 -0.32 -5.07
CA ILE A 10 10.04 -0.49 -3.96
C ILE A 10 8.64 -0.66 -4.53
N SER A 11 8.01 -1.81 -4.27
CA SER A 11 6.62 -2.07 -4.64
C SER A 11 5.69 -1.78 -3.46
N LEU A 12 4.74 -0.89 -3.67
CA LEU A 12 3.76 -0.41 -2.71
C LEU A 12 2.35 -0.76 -3.20
N MET A 13 1.46 -1.07 -2.26
CA MET A 13 0.04 -1.31 -2.49
C MET A 13 -0.78 -0.19 -1.87
N LEU A 14 -1.63 0.43 -2.69
CA LEU A 14 -2.46 1.58 -2.35
C LEU A 14 -3.91 1.31 -2.68
N GLN A 15 -4.84 1.92 -1.95
CA GLN A 15 -6.25 1.81 -2.33
C GLN A 15 -6.52 2.51 -3.67
N THR A 16 -7.29 1.88 -4.56
CA THR A 16 -7.67 2.42 -5.87
C THR A 16 -8.16 3.89 -5.85
N PRO A 17 -9.14 4.29 -5.01
CA PRO A 17 -9.61 5.67 -4.99
C PRO A 17 -8.52 6.67 -4.61
N THR A 18 -7.54 6.19 -3.84
CA THR A 18 -6.45 6.98 -3.32
C THR A 18 -5.34 7.16 -4.36
N VAL A 19 -5.05 6.13 -5.16
CA VAL A 19 -4.13 6.24 -6.30
C VAL A 19 -4.63 7.24 -7.34
N GLY A 20 -5.93 7.28 -7.62
CA GLY A 20 -6.50 8.28 -8.53
C GLY A 20 -6.22 9.72 -8.10
N PHE A 21 -6.28 9.99 -6.79
CA PHE A 21 -5.95 11.30 -6.22
C PHE A 21 -4.45 11.63 -6.34
N VAL A 22 -3.60 10.62 -6.17
CA VAL A 22 -2.13 10.72 -6.29
C VAL A 22 -1.69 10.97 -7.73
N ILE A 23 -2.29 10.30 -8.72
CA ILE A 23 -1.97 10.48 -10.14
C ILE A 23 -2.46 11.84 -10.65
N GLY A 24 -3.63 12.27 -10.17
CA GLY A 24 -4.31 13.46 -10.62
C GLY A 24 -4.88 13.32 -12.05
N PRO A 25 -5.73 14.27 -12.47
CA PRO A 25 -6.29 14.27 -13.81
C PRO A 25 -5.18 14.38 -14.87
N GLY A 26 -5.15 13.43 -15.81
CA GLY A 26 -4.18 13.41 -16.91
C GLY A 26 -2.72 13.11 -16.49
N GLY A 27 -2.49 12.55 -15.30
CA GLY A 27 -1.13 12.18 -14.86
C GLY A 27 -0.24 13.36 -14.46
N ARG A 28 -0.78 14.58 -14.36
CA ARG A 28 0.01 15.77 -14.03
C ARG A 28 0.70 15.66 -12.66
N LYS A 29 0.01 15.08 -11.67
CA LYS A 29 0.48 15.00 -10.28
C LYS A 29 1.58 13.95 -10.12
N VAL A 30 1.47 12.82 -10.82
CA VAL A 30 2.55 11.81 -10.84
C VAL A 30 3.79 12.37 -11.54
N ASN A 31 3.64 13.09 -12.65
CA ASN A 31 4.78 13.70 -13.33
C ASN A 31 5.48 14.77 -12.46
N GLU A 32 4.71 15.57 -11.72
CA GLU A 32 5.27 16.52 -10.73
C GLU A 32 6.00 15.79 -9.60
N MET A 33 5.49 14.64 -9.15
CA MET A 33 6.11 13.83 -8.12
C MET A 33 7.43 13.21 -8.60
N GLU A 34 7.46 12.66 -9.81
CA GLU A 34 8.69 12.16 -10.45
C GLU A 34 9.70 13.29 -10.64
N ALA A 35 9.28 14.47 -11.11
CA ALA A 35 10.15 15.63 -11.27
C ALA A 35 10.70 16.17 -9.94
N ALA A 36 9.90 16.16 -8.87
CA ALA A 36 10.32 16.64 -7.55
C ALA A 36 11.25 15.67 -6.82
N THR A 37 11.11 14.37 -7.08
CA THR A 37 11.84 13.32 -6.35
C THR A 37 13.02 12.75 -7.12
N GLY A 38 12.96 12.79 -8.45
CA GLY A 38 13.88 12.08 -9.34
C GLY A 38 13.68 10.57 -9.35
N ALA A 39 12.62 10.06 -8.72
CA ALA A 39 12.26 8.64 -8.75
C ALA A 39 11.33 8.37 -9.93
N GLN A 40 11.44 7.17 -10.51
CA GLN A 40 10.52 6.67 -11.52
C GLN A 40 9.33 6.00 -10.82
N VAL A 41 8.12 6.43 -11.15
CA VAL A 41 6.86 5.96 -10.56
C VAL A 41 6.09 5.19 -11.62
N VAL A 42 6.02 3.88 -11.49
CA VAL A 42 5.25 3.00 -12.39
C VAL A 42 4.02 2.51 -11.66
N ILE A 43 2.85 2.76 -12.23
CA ILE A 43 1.59 2.36 -11.63
C ILE A 43 0.97 1.28 -12.50
N VAL A 44 0.73 0.11 -11.91
CA VAL A 44 0.14 -1.02 -12.64
C VAL A 44 -1.37 -0.78 -12.76
N GLN A 45 -1.91 -1.00 -13.97
CA GLN A 45 -3.32 -0.76 -14.23
C GLN A 45 -4.18 -1.82 -13.53
N ARG A 46 -5.39 -1.41 -13.11
CA ARG A 46 -6.38 -2.32 -12.47
C ARG A 46 -6.70 -3.56 -13.30
N LYS A 47 -6.53 -3.50 -14.62
CA LYS A 47 -6.83 -4.61 -15.53
C LYS A 47 -5.87 -5.80 -15.35
N ASP A 48 -4.67 -5.55 -14.82
CA ASP A 48 -3.65 -6.57 -14.56
C ASP A 48 -3.71 -7.10 -13.11
N MET A 49 -4.71 -6.65 -12.33
CA MET A 49 -4.88 -7.01 -10.92
C MET A 49 -6.09 -7.91 -10.71
N LEU A 50 -6.09 -8.59 -9.56
CA LEU A 50 -7.16 -9.49 -9.17
C LEU A 50 -8.52 -8.78 -9.25
N HIS A 51 -9.42 -9.34 -10.08
CA HIS A 51 -10.69 -8.72 -10.44
C HIS A 51 -11.50 -8.39 -9.17
N GLY A 52 -11.64 -7.11 -8.86
CA GLY A 52 -12.44 -6.62 -7.72
C GLY A 52 -11.66 -6.20 -6.48
N ALA A 53 -10.32 -6.34 -6.45
CA ALA A 53 -9.53 -5.87 -5.32
C ALA A 53 -9.55 -4.33 -5.25
N PRO A 54 -9.82 -3.72 -4.07
CA PRO A 54 -9.78 -2.26 -3.89
C PRO A 54 -8.35 -1.70 -3.82
N TRP A 55 -7.35 -2.49 -4.23
CA TRP A 55 -5.92 -2.19 -4.13
C TRP A 55 -5.30 -2.05 -5.52
N GLN A 56 -4.27 -1.21 -5.61
CA GLN A 56 -3.50 -0.97 -6.80
C GLN A 56 -2.00 -0.90 -6.46
N SER A 57 -1.18 -1.65 -7.19
CA SER A 57 0.27 -1.63 -7.05
C SER A 57 0.91 -0.43 -7.73
N LEU A 58 1.90 0.11 -7.03
CA LEU A 58 2.73 1.24 -7.42
C LEU A 58 4.18 0.82 -7.18
N SER A 59 4.99 0.86 -8.21
CA SER A 59 6.41 0.53 -8.15
C SER A 59 7.23 1.82 -8.29
N LEU A 60 8.09 2.09 -7.30
CA LEU A 60 9.05 3.17 -7.29
C LEU A 60 10.42 2.61 -7.66
N SER A 61 11.12 3.20 -8.62
CA SER A 61 12.46 2.77 -9.00
C SER A 61 13.41 3.96 -9.12
N GLY A 62 14.63 3.82 -8.63
CA GLY A 62 15.62 4.89 -8.67
C GLY A 62 16.62 4.83 -7.51
N PRO A 63 17.39 5.91 -7.28
CA PRO A 63 18.27 6.02 -6.13
C PRO A 63 17.49 5.88 -4.81
N PRO A 64 18.07 5.30 -3.75
CA PRO A 64 17.37 5.08 -2.48
C PRO A 64 16.86 6.37 -1.85
N GLU A 65 17.62 7.46 -1.99
CA GLU A 65 17.21 8.80 -1.54
C GLU A 65 16.00 9.36 -2.31
N CYS A 66 15.93 9.11 -3.62
CA CYS A 66 14.82 9.52 -4.48
C CYS A 66 13.56 8.71 -4.15
N CYS A 67 13.69 7.38 -4.04
CA CYS A 67 12.57 6.49 -3.69
C CYS A 67 12.02 6.80 -2.29
N ALA A 68 12.89 7.05 -1.30
CA ALA A 68 12.46 7.45 0.04
C ALA A 68 11.70 8.79 0.02
N ARG A 69 12.17 9.77 -0.76
CA ARG A 69 11.46 11.04 -0.94
C ARG A 69 10.09 10.86 -1.61
N ALA A 70 10.01 10.04 -2.66
CA ALA A 70 8.75 9.74 -3.33
C ALA A 70 7.76 9.05 -2.40
N GLU A 71 8.21 8.08 -1.61
CA GLU A 71 7.40 7.42 -0.59
C GLU A 71 6.86 8.44 0.45
N GLN A 72 7.72 9.35 0.94
CA GLN A 72 7.30 10.39 1.88
C GLN A 72 6.25 11.34 1.29
N LEU A 73 6.43 11.77 0.04
CA LEU A 73 5.45 12.61 -0.66
C LEU A 73 4.12 11.88 -0.87
N LEU A 74 4.18 10.59 -1.23
CA LEU A 74 2.99 9.74 -1.31
C LEU A 74 2.27 9.74 0.05
N ARG A 75 2.95 9.37 1.14
CA ARG A 75 2.38 9.35 2.50
C ARG A 75 1.73 10.68 2.88
N ALA A 76 2.37 11.80 2.58
CA ALA A 76 1.82 13.13 2.83
C ALA A 76 0.51 13.36 2.05
N LYS A 77 0.45 12.94 0.79
CA LYS A 77 -0.77 13.03 -0.04
C LYS A 77 -1.89 12.10 0.42
N LEU A 78 -1.56 10.93 0.96
CA LEU A 78 -2.55 10.05 1.59
C LEU A 78 -3.17 10.70 2.82
N ALA A 79 -2.35 11.30 3.68
CA ALA A 79 -2.82 12.00 4.87
C ALA A 79 -3.69 13.22 4.53
N GLU A 80 -3.35 13.96 3.46
CA GLU A 80 -4.17 15.05 2.92
C GLU A 80 -5.54 14.53 2.45
N LEU A 81 -5.56 13.45 1.67
CA LEU A 81 -6.81 12.82 1.22
C LEU A 81 -7.65 12.30 2.39
N ASP A 82 -7.02 11.71 3.40
CA ASP A 82 -7.70 11.21 4.59
C ASP A 82 -8.47 12.32 5.32
N ARG A 83 -7.80 13.46 5.52
CA ARG A 83 -8.41 14.65 6.13
C ARG A 83 -9.57 15.19 5.30
N LEU A 84 -9.41 15.23 3.97
CA LEU A 84 -10.46 15.67 3.06
C LEU A 84 -11.67 14.74 3.13
N LYS A 85 -11.47 13.41 3.07
CA LYS A 85 -12.53 12.41 3.17
C LYS A 85 -13.27 12.48 4.51
N ARG A 86 -12.54 12.63 5.63
CA ARG A 86 -13.18 12.81 6.95
C ARG A 86 -13.98 14.10 7.05
N GLY A 87 -13.46 15.20 6.52
CA GLY A 87 -14.16 16.49 6.54
C GLY A 87 -15.42 16.48 5.67
N ASP A 88 -15.36 15.82 4.50
CA ASP A 88 -16.52 15.61 3.65
C ASP A 88 -17.56 14.72 4.31
N TRP A 89 -17.14 13.57 4.86
CA TRP A 89 -17.99 12.66 5.60
C TRP A 89 -18.70 13.34 6.78
N LEU A 90 -17.97 14.15 7.57
CA LEU A 90 -18.55 14.90 8.69
C LEU A 90 -19.64 15.88 8.20
N ARG A 91 -19.39 16.60 7.11
CA ARG A 91 -20.38 17.53 6.54
C ARG A 91 -21.60 16.82 5.97
N ASP A 92 -21.42 15.69 5.30
CA ASP A 92 -22.55 14.92 4.75
C ASP A 92 -23.43 14.37 5.87
N THR A 93 -22.81 13.83 6.91
CA THR A 93 -23.47 13.33 8.12
C THR A 93 -24.25 14.42 8.85
N GLU A 94 -23.64 15.59 9.04
CA GLU A 94 -24.26 16.78 9.64
C GLU A 94 -25.49 17.23 8.83
N ARG A 95 -25.37 17.30 7.49
CA ARG A 95 -26.47 17.65 6.59
C ARG A 95 -27.61 16.63 6.65
N ALA A 96 -27.28 15.35 6.67
CA ALA A 96 -28.26 14.28 6.70
C ALA A 96 -29.04 14.26 8.03
N ARG A 97 -28.37 14.57 9.14
CA ARG A 97 -28.99 14.84 10.45
C ARG A 97 -29.94 16.04 10.40
N GLN A 98 -29.50 17.17 9.85
CA GLN A 98 -30.31 18.40 9.74
C GLN A 98 -31.57 18.22 8.88
N ASN A 99 -31.48 17.39 7.83
CA ASN A 99 -32.62 17.08 6.96
C ASN A 99 -33.57 16.01 7.54
N GLY A 100 -33.35 15.55 8.78
CA GLY A 100 -34.17 14.52 9.43
C GLY A 100 -34.09 13.15 8.75
N ARG A 101 -33.07 12.92 7.91
CA ARG A 101 -32.96 11.74 7.04
C ARG A 101 -32.25 10.57 7.72
N VAL A 102 -31.56 10.81 8.83
CA VAL A 102 -30.77 9.81 9.58
C VAL A 102 -30.99 10.04 11.08
N ARG A 103 -31.24 8.95 11.81
CA ARG A 103 -31.27 8.98 13.28
C ARG A 103 -29.83 8.85 13.79
N ASP A 104 -29.56 9.35 14.99
CA ASP A 104 -28.22 9.31 15.60
C ASP A 104 -27.65 7.88 15.66
N ALA A 105 -28.52 6.88 15.89
CA ALA A 105 -28.18 5.46 15.91
C ALA A 105 -27.91 4.83 14.53
N ASP A 106 -28.25 5.52 13.44
CA ASP A 106 -28.08 5.07 12.05
C ASP A 106 -26.94 5.85 11.35
N LEU A 107 -26.14 6.59 12.11
CA LEU A 107 -25.00 7.31 11.55
C LEU A 107 -24.05 6.31 10.87
N PRO A 108 -23.65 6.53 9.61
CA PRO A 108 -22.67 5.67 8.96
C PRO A 108 -21.37 5.66 9.78
N THR A 109 -20.63 4.55 9.78
CA THR A 109 -19.30 4.55 10.39
C THR A 109 -18.37 5.46 9.59
N ALA A 110 -17.49 6.20 10.29
CA ALA A 110 -16.47 7.02 9.64
C ALA A 110 -15.63 6.19 8.66
N PRO A 111 -15.25 6.76 7.50
CA PRO A 111 -14.47 6.02 6.50
C PRO A 111 -13.12 5.58 7.09
N PRO A 112 -12.67 4.36 6.78
CA PRO A 112 -11.35 3.89 7.22
C PRO A 112 -10.26 4.76 6.60
N PRO A 113 -9.10 4.87 7.26
CA PRO A 113 -8.04 5.72 6.76
C PRO A 113 -7.47 5.19 5.44
N CYS A 114 -6.96 6.12 4.62
CA CYS A 114 -6.25 5.74 3.41
C CYS A 114 -4.93 5.05 3.77
N GLU A 115 -4.86 3.73 3.57
CA GLU A 115 -3.69 2.93 3.92
C GLU A 115 -2.76 2.74 2.72
N MET A 116 -1.45 2.73 3.01
CA MET A 116 -0.39 2.35 2.08
C MET A 116 0.48 1.32 2.76
N ILE A 117 0.63 0.17 2.12
CA ILE A 117 1.40 -0.95 2.63
C ILE A 117 2.39 -1.43 1.58
N LEU A 118 3.43 -2.13 2.01
CA LEU A 118 4.33 -2.78 1.08
C LEU A 118 3.60 -3.89 0.32
N GLU A 119 3.96 -4.14 -0.94
CA GLU A 119 3.41 -5.26 -1.71
C GLU A 119 3.59 -6.60 -0.99
N THR A 120 4.73 -6.80 -0.32
CA THR A 120 5.02 -7.99 0.50
C THR A 120 4.05 -8.14 1.68
N GLU A 121 3.69 -7.04 2.33
CA GLU A 121 2.76 -7.03 3.45
C GLU A 121 1.31 -7.25 2.97
N TRP A 122 0.94 -6.66 1.83
CA TRP A 122 -0.35 -6.93 1.20
C TRP A 122 -0.51 -8.41 0.83
N LEU A 123 0.49 -9.00 0.18
CA LEU A 123 0.51 -10.42 -0.17
C LEU A 123 0.37 -11.32 1.07
N GLN A 124 0.99 -10.92 2.18
CA GLN A 124 0.88 -11.61 3.46
C GLN A 124 -0.54 -11.54 4.04
N ARG A 125 -1.20 -10.38 3.95
CA ARG A 125 -2.57 -10.14 4.47
C ARG A 125 -3.65 -10.87 3.68
N GLU A 126 -3.52 -10.92 2.36
CA GLU A 126 -4.46 -11.62 1.47
C GLU A 126 -4.31 -13.15 1.51
N GLY A 127 -3.41 -13.69 2.33
CA GLY A 127 -3.14 -15.14 2.40
C GLY A 127 -2.48 -15.71 1.14
N LEU A 128 -2.06 -14.86 0.20
CA LEU A 128 -1.38 -15.22 -1.04
C LEU A 128 0.15 -15.40 -0.85
N GLY A 129 0.65 -15.27 0.37
CA GLY A 129 2.02 -15.63 0.79
C GLY A 129 2.33 -17.13 0.77
N ARG A 130 1.73 -17.92 -0.13
CA ARG A 130 2.07 -19.32 -0.38
C ARG A 130 2.62 -19.56 -1.79
N THR A 131 3.21 -18.61 -2.48
CA THR A 131 4.21 -18.96 -3.52
C THR A 131 5.36 -17.93 -3.59
N SER A 132 6.57 -18.42 -3.32
CA SER A 132 7.81 -18.02 -3.97
C SER A 132 8.24 -16.54 -3.94
N VAL A 133 8.79 -16.09 -2.81
CA VAL A 133 10.12 -15.45 -2.88
C VAL A 133 11.10 -16.48 -2.33
N ARG A 134 12.03 -16.88 -3.20
CA ARG A 134 13.00 -17.96 -3.03
C ARG A 134 13.88 -17.71 -1.79
N ALA A 135 13.42 -18.11 -0.61
CA ALA A 135 14.29 -18.34 0.53
C ALA A 135 15.20 -19.54 0.20
N PRO A 136 16.50 -19.50 0.52
CA PRO A 136 17.36 -20.66 0.36
C PRO A 136 16.76 -21.80 1.19
N VAL A 137 16.44 -22.92 0.54
CA VAL A 137 16.02 -24.13 1.25
C VAL A 137 17.13 -24.49 2.25
N PRO A 138 16.82 -24.63 3.55
CA PRO A 138 17.82 -25.10 4.50
C PRO A 138 18.32 -26.46 4.03
N SER A 139 19.64 -26.66 4.06
CA SER A 139 20.25 -27.96 3.74
C SER A 139 19.61 -29.07 4.59
N ALA A 140 19.59 -30.31 4.11
CA ALA A 140 19.04 -31.45 4.83
C ALA A 140 19.57 -31.55 6.29
N ALA A 141 20.80 -31.09 6.53
CA ALA A 141 21.38 -31.00 7.86
C ALA A 141 20.64 -29.99 8.78
N GLN A 142 20.26 -28.83 8.27
CA GLN A 142 19.47 -27.85 9.02
C GLN A 142 18.05 -28.35 9.30
N GLN A 143 17.46 -29.11 8.37
CA GLN A 143 16.14 -29.71 8.58
C GLN A 143 16.16 -30.76 9.71
N GLN A 144 17.21 -31.59 9.77
CA GLN A 144 17.36 -32.55 10.87
C GLN A 144 17.56 -31.85 12.22
N GLN A 145 18.29 -30.72 12.25
CA GLN A 145 18.52 -29.97 13.48
C GLN A 145 17.23 -29.31 14.02
N LEU A 146 16.33 -28.84 13.15
CA LEU A 146 15.06 -28.24 13.57
C LEU A 146 14.05 -29.26 14.10
N LEU A 147 14.03 -30.47 13.54
CA LEU A 147 13.14 -31.54 14.04
C LEU A 147 13.52 -31.97 15.46
N LEU A 148 14.80 -31.92 15.81
CA LEU A 148 15.30 -32.29 17.13
C LEU A 148 14.97 -31.26 18.23
N GLN A 149 14.49 -30.06 17.88
CA GLN A 149 14.17 -28.99 18.84
C GLN A 149 12.68 -28.82 19.13
N GLN A 150 11.82 -29.73 18.65
CA GLN A 150 10.40 -29.69 18.99
C GLN A 150 10.19 -30.26 20.41
N PRO A 151 9.61 -29.51 21.36
CA PRO A 151 9.26 -30.06 22.66
C PRO A 151 8.16 -31.12 22.49
N PRO A 152 8.19 -32.21 23.29
CA PRO A 152 7.20 -33.27 23.14
C PRO A 152 5.78 -32.74 23.38
N PRO A 153 4.79 -33.20 22.60
CA PRO A 153 3.40 -32.80 22.84
C PRO A 153 2.99 -33.28 24.23
N SER A 154 2.51 -32.35 25.05
CA SER A 154 1.98 -32.67 26.38
C SER A 154 0.74 -33.57 26.25
N PRO A 155 0.52 -34.49 27.20
CA PRO A 155 -0.51 -35.53 27.12
C PRO A 155 -1.94 -34.99 27.15
#